data_AF-A0AAW7ZGJ0-F1
#
_entry.id   AF-A0AAW7ZGJ0-F1
#
_cell.length_a   1.000
_cell.length_b   1.000
_cell.length_c   1.000
_cell.angle_alpha   90.00
_cell.angle_beta   90.00
_cell.angle_gamma   90.00
#
_symmetry.space_group_name_H-M   'P 1'
#
loop_
_entity.id
_entity.type
_entity.pdbx_description
1 polymer ?
#
loop_
_entity_poly.entity_id
_entity_poly.type
_entity_poly.pdbx_seq_one_letter_code
_entity_poly.pdbx_strand_id
1 'polypeptide(L)' 'MDFSRTIKHVLVDKGLKASDLARMTGYSYQYVLDVLKGKRRWNETMIEKVCEVLDLKVKVVPKDTDIGAS' A
#
# COMPACT_ATOMS: atom_id res chain seq x y z
N MET A 1 8.99 -4.92 4.63
CA MET A 1 7.81 -4.06 4.91
C MET A 1 6.61 -4.76 4.32
N ASP A 2 5.72 -5.29 5.16
CA ASP A 2 4.55 -6.08 4.72
C ASP A 2 3.61 -5.32 3.79
N PHE A 3 3.60 -3.98 3.86
CA PHE A 3 2.72 -3.14 3.06
C PHE A 3 2.76 -3.44 1.55
N SER A 4 3.96 -3.51 0.94
CA SER A 4 4.06 -3.79 -0.51
C SER A 4 3.56 -5.18 -0.88
N ARG A 5 3.69 -6.15 0.03
CA ARG A 5 3.16 -7.51 -0.17
C ARG A 5 1.64 -7.50 -0.07
N THR A 6 1.09 -6.83 0.95
CA THR A 6 -0.36 -6.66 1.13
C THR A 6 -0.99 -6.00 -0.10
N ILE A 7 -0.43 -4.90 -0.61
CA ILE A 7 -0.97 -4.24 -1.81
C ILE A 7 -0.94 -5.19 -3.02
N LYS A 8 0.13 -5.97 -3.22
CA LYS A 8 0.17 -6.96 -4.32
C LYS A 8 -0.92 -8.02 -4.19
N HIS A 9 -1.17 -8.54 -2.99
CA HIS A 9 -2.25 -9.50 -2.77
C HIS A 9 -3.62 -8.87 -3.06
N VAL A 10 -3.88 -7.67 -2.56
CA VAL A 10 -5.14 -6.96 -2.84
C VAL A 10 -5.34 -6.74 -4.34
N LEU A 11 -4.29 -6.41 -5.09
CA LEU A 11 -4.39 -6.29 -6.55
C LEU A 11 -4.78 -7.63 -7.20
N VAL A 12 -4.16 -8.74 -6.78
CA VAL A 12 -4.50 -10.08 -7.28
C VAL A 12 -5.95 -10.44 -6.94
N ASP A 13 -6.37 -10.24 -5.70
CA ASP A 13 -7.73 -10.55 -5.22
C ASP A 13 -8.80 -9.73 -5.96
N LYS A 14 -8.48 -8.48 -6.33
CA LYS A 14 -9.36 -7.60 -7.11
C LYS A 14 -9.21 -7.77 -8.63
N GLY A 15 -8.36 -8.68 -9.11
CA GLY A 15 -8.10 -8.88 -10.54
C GLY A 15 -7.42 -7.68 -11.24
N LEU A 16 -6.73 -6.83 -10.48
CA LEU A 16 -6.07 -5.61 -10.95
C LEU A 16 -4.59 -5.84 -11.23
N LYS A 17 -4.05 -5.11 -12.21
CA LYS A 17 -2.62 -5.06 -12.50
C LYS A 17 -2.01 -3.78 -11.94
N ALA A 18 -0.68 -3.72 -11.85
CA ALA A 18 0.03 -2.50 -11.46
C ALA A 18 -0.24 -1.31 -12.40
N SER A 19 -0.58 -1.56 -13.67
CA SER A 19 -1.03 -0.54 -14.62
C SER A 19 -2.38 0.06 -14.25
N ASP A 20 -3.29 -0.75 -13.70
CA ASP A 20 -4.59 -0.27 -13.23
C ASP A 20 -4.41 0.59 -11.99
N LEU A 21 -3.57 0.15 -11.04
CA LEU A 21 -3.23 0.96 -9.87
C LEU A 21 -2.62 2.31 -10.25
N ALA A 22 -1.73 2.33 -11.24
CA ALA A 22 -1.15 3.57 -11.77
C ALA A 22 -2.22 4.51 -12.32
N ARG A 23 -3.15 3.98 -13.14
CA ARG A 23 -4.28 4.76 -13.68
C ARG A 23 -5.18 5.31 -12.57
N MET A 24 -5.51 4.48 -11.57
CA MET A 24 -6.41 4.87 -10.48
C MET A 24 -5.79 5.93 -9.56
N THR A 25 -4.49 5.84 -9.29
CA THR A 25 -3.78 6.77 -8.40
C THR A 25 -3.25 8.04 -9.10
N GLY A 26 -3.22 8.04 -10.43
CA GLY A 26 -2.66 9.12 -11.25
C GLY A 26 -1.12 9.14 -11.30
N TYR A 27 -0.44 8.11 -10.80
CA TYR A 27 1.01 7.99 -10.89
C TYR A 27 1.44 7.30 -12.19
N SER A 28 2.70 7.50 -12.59
CA SER A 28 3.26 6.74 -13.70
C SER A 28 3.40 5.26 -13.35
N TYR A 29 3.22 4.40 -14.36
CA TYR A 29 3.40 2.95 -14.19
C TYR A 29 4.77 2.59 -13.62
N GLN A 30 5.82 3.27 -14.09
CA GLN A 30 7.19 3.05 -13.60
C GLN A 30 7.32 3.40 -12.11
N TYR A 31 6.71 4.51 -11.68
CA TYR A 31 6.73 4.92 -10.27
C TYR A 31 6.05 3.87 -9.38
N VAL A 32 4.86 3.39 -9.78
CA VAL A 32 4.14 2.34 -9.07
C VAL A 32 4.95 1.04 -9.00
N LEU A 33 5.57 0.62 -10.11
CA LEU A 33 6.43 -0.56 -10.12
C LEU A 33 7.65 -0.41 -9.20
N ASP A 34 8.32 0.74 -9.21
CA ASP A 34 9.48 0.99 -8.38
C ASP A 34 9.12 0.88 -6.89
N VAL A 35 7.98 1.44 -6.50
CA VAL A 35 7.49 1.40 -5.12
C VAL A 35 7.07 -0.03 -4.74
N LEU A 36 6.32 -0.74 -5.59
CA LEU A 36 5.92 -2.13 -5.34
C LEU A 36 7.10 -3.11 -5.29
N LYS A 37 8.19 -2.82 -6.01
CA LYS A 37 9.43 -3.61 -5.99
C LYS A 37 10.39 -3.19 -4.87
N GLY A 38 10.04 -2.18 -4.08
CA GLY A 38 10.90 -1.67 -3.01
C GLY A 38 12.12 -0.87 -3.50
N LYS A 39 12.16 -0.49 -4.79
CA LYS A 39 13.17 0.41 -5.34
C LYS A 39 12.95 1.86 -4.93
N ARG A 40 11.71 2.19 -4.52
CA ARG A 40 11.35 3.46 -3.91
C ARG A 40 10.57 3.21 -2.62
N ARG A 41 10.68 4.15 -1.67
CA ARG A 41 9.88 4.14 -0.44
C ARG A 41 8.47 4.61 -0.73
N TRP A 42 7.52 4.04 0.00
CA TRP A 42 6.19 4.61 0.13
C TRP A 42 6.26 5.92 0.90
N ASN A 43 5.61 6.95 0.37
CA ASN A 43 5.32 8.17 1.12
C ASN A 43 3.84 8.16 1.55
N GLU A 44 3.50 9.03 2.48
CA GLU A 44 2.15 9.14 3.06
C GLU A 44 1.09 9.40 1.99
N THR A 45 1.29 10.40 1.12
CA THR A 45 0.35 10.72 0.03
C THR A 45 0.05 9.53 -0.88
N MET A 46 1.07 8.72 -1.19
CA MET A 46 0.88 7.53 -2.01
C MET A 46 0.15 6.43 -1.25
N ILE A 47 0.43 6.25 0.04
CA ILE A 47 -0.29 5.29 0.89
C ILE A 47 -1.77 5.67 0.95
N GLU A 48 -2.08 6.93 1.22
CA GLU A 48 -3.45 7.46 1.27
C GLU A 48 -4.20 7.21 -0.02
N LYS A 49 -3.63 7.62 -1.17
CA LYS A 49 -4.24 7.39 -2.49
C LYS A 49 -4.46 5.92 -2.79
N VAL A 50 -3.47 5.07 -2.49
CA VAL A 50 -3.62 3.63 -2.72
C VAL A 50 -4.71 3.05 -1.83
N CYS A 51 -4.78 3.48 -0.57
CA CYS A 51 -5.84 3.09 0.34
C CYS A 51 -7.23 3.53 -0.16
N GLU A 52 -7.36 4.78 -0.61
CA GLU A 52 -8.60 5.33 -1.16
C GLU A 52 -9.08 4.52 -2.37
N VAL A 53 -8.24 4.35 -3.40
CA VAL A 53 -8.67 3.72 -4.66
C VAL A 53 -8.85 2.21 -4.55
N LEU A 54 -8.24 1.57 -3.55
CA LEU A 54 -8.40 0.14 -3.28
C LEU A 54 -9.43 -0.14 -2.19
N ASP A 55 -10.08 0.87 -1.61
CA ASP A 55 -11.02 0.73 -0.50
C ASP A 55 -10.40 -0.02 0.70
N LEU A 56 -9.23 0.47 1.14
CA LEU A 56 -8.46 -0.07 2.25
C LEU A 56 -8.34 0.96 3.37
N LYS A 57 -8.23 0.49 4.61
CA LYS A 57 -7.95 1.32 5.79
C LYS A 57 -6.55 1.04 6.31
N VAL A 58 -5.76 2.09 6.51
CA VAL A 58 -4.50 2.04 7.24
C VAL A 58 -4.73 2.43 8.71
N LYS A 59 -4.11 1.70 9.64
CA LYS A 59 -4.11 2.05 11.07
C LYS A 59 -2.67 2.05 11.57
N VAL A 60 -2.23 3.17 12.13
CA VAL A 60 -0.97 3.25 12.86
C VAL A 60 -1.27 2.88 14.31
N VAL A 61 -0.56 1.88 14.83
CA VAL A 61 -0.67 1.45 16.23
C VAL A 61 0.69 1.60 16.90
N PRO A 62 0.74 1.95 18.20
CA PRO A 62 1.96 1.85 18.98
C PRO A 62 2.53 0.43 18.87
N LYS A 63 3.86 0.31 18.91
CA LYS A 63 4.58 -0.97 18.76
C LYS A 63 4.52 -1.85 20.03
N ASP A 64 3.44 -1.67 20.79
CA ASP A 64 3.25 -1.97 22.20
C ASP A 64 4.10 -1.11 23.15
N THR A 65 3.43 -0.39 24.05
CA THR A 65 3.84 -0.49 25.45
C THR A 65 3.32 -1.85 25.89
N ASP A 66 4.24 -2.80 26.09
CA ASP A 66 3.95 -4.03 26.83
C ASP A 66 3.54 -3.61 28.25
N ILE A 67 2.24 -3.36 28.47
CA ILE A 67 1.67 -3.35 29.82
C ILE A 67 0.71 -4.51 29.80
N GLY A 68 1.14 -5.62 30.40
CA GLY A 68 0.32 -6.81 30.61
C GLY A 68 -1.06 -6.40 31.10
N ALA A 69 -2.07 -6.68 30.27
CA ALA A 69 -3.44 -6.74 30.74
C ALA A 69 -3.55 -7.99 31.62
N SER A 70 -3.40 -7.77 32.92
CA SER A 70 -3.90 -8.66 33.98
C SER A 70 -5.41 -8.60 34.04
#